data_AF-A0A165NIF7-F1
#
_entry.id   AF-A0A165NIF7-F1
#
_cell.length_a   1.000
_cell.length_b   1.000
_cell.length_c   1.000
_cell.angle_alpha   90.00
_cell.angle_beta   90.00
_cell.angle_gamma   90.00
#
_symmetry.space_group_name_H-M   'P 1'
#
loop_
_entity.id
_entity.type
_entity.pdbx_description
1 polymer ?
#
loop_
_entity_poly.entity_id
_entity_poly.type
_entity_poly.pdbx_seq_one_letter_code
_entity_poly.pdbx_strand_id
1 'polypeptide(L)'
;MEERRAQDNFQRERRRTEQATLNQAITDAWDRYEARWNKIKSLEVDDTLTFCSIPWPLTYVPKSIEDIHPHAIAFFLFSPLHSQDQSKKERIRTALLRWHPDRFGRLLDRVQADDRDAVEEGVGVVTRCLNDLLTTEQSPEL
;
A
#
# COMPACT_ATOMS: atom_id res chain seq x y z
N MET A 1 -12.00 41.76 -14.87
CA MET A 1 -10.92 41.51 -13.88
C MET A 1 -11.41 40.71 -12.67
N GLU A 2 -12.63 40.98 -12.18
CA GLU A 2 -13.25 40.22 -11.07
C GLU A 2 -13.60 38.77 -11.43
N GLU A 3 -14.11 38.51 -12.63
CA GLU A 3 -14.40 37.14 -13.09
C GLU A 3 -13.16 36.23 -13.11
N ARG A 4 -11.99 36.78 -13.47
CA ARG A 4 -10.72 36.04 -13.44
C ARG A 4 -10.29 35.70 -12.01
N ARG A 5 -10.51 36.61 -11.06
CA ARG A 5 -10.24 36.37 -9.63
C ARG A 5 -11.21 35.34 -9.03
N ALA A 6 -12.48 35.38 -9.42
CA ALA A 6 -13.49 34.40 -9.00
C ALA A 6 -13.19 33.00 -9.56
N GLN A 7 -12.79 32.91 -10.84
CA GLN A 7 -12.35 31.65 -11.46
C GLN A 7 -11.09 31.10 -10.79
N ASP A 8 -10.08 31.93 -10.52
CA ASP A 8 -8.85 31.51 -9.84
C ASP A 8 -9.13 30.99 -8.42
N ASN A 9 -10.01 31.65 -7.66
CA ASN A 9 -10.41 31.19 -6.32
C ASN A 9 -11.18 29.87 -6.36
N PHE A 10 -12.13 29.71 -7.28
CA PHE A 10 -12.87 28.47 -7.44
C PHE A 10 -11.95 27.30 -7.79
N GLN A 11 -11.00 27.49 -8.71
CA GLN A 11 -10.00 26.47 -9.04
C GLN A 11 -9.11 26.11 -7.86
N ARG A 12 -8.68 27.10 -7.06
CA ARG A 12 -7.87 26.86 -5.85
C ARG A 12 -8.64 26.07 -4.79
N GLU A 13 -9.90 26.43 -4.56
CA GLU A 13 -10.76 25.75 -3.59
C GLU A 13 -11.06 24.31 -4.02
N ARG A 14 -11.39 24.09 -5.30
CA ARG A 14 -11.53 22.75 -5.90
C ARG A 14 -10.28 21.89 -5.68
N ARG A 15 -9.10 22.40 -6.04
CA ARG A 15 -7.83 21.70 -5.85
C ARG A 15 -7.56 21.39 -4.38
N ARG A 16 -7.88 22.32 -3.48
CA ARG A 16 -7.68 22.13 -2.03
C ARG A 16 -8.58 21.04 -1.48
N THR A 17 -9.86 21.03 -1.87
CA THR A 17 -10.81 20.00 -1.44
C THR A 17 -10.43 18.63 -2.02
N GLU A 18 -10.10 18.56 -3.31
CA GLU A 18 -9.62 17.32 -3.94
C GLU A 18 -8.36 16.78 -3.26
N GLN A 19 -7.38 17.64 -2.96
CA GLN A 19 -6.17 17.25 -2.25
C GLN A 19 -6.48 16.77 -0.82
N ALA A 20 -7.38 17.44 -0.10
CA ALA A 20 -7.78 17.03 1.24
C ALA A 20 -8.45 15.65 1.23
N THR A 21 -9.33 15.39 0.26
CA THR A 21 -9.97 14.07 0.09
C THR A 21 -8.94 12.98 -0.24
N LEU A 22 -8.00 13.25 -1.15
CA LEU A 22 -6.92 12.31 -1.47
C LEU A 22 -6.04 12.03 -0.25
N ASN A 23 -5.67 13.06 0.51
CA ASN A 23 -4.86 12.90 1.70
C ASN A 23 -5.58 12.02 2.74
N GLN A 24 -6.86 12.30 3.00
CA GLN A 24 -7.65 11.50 3.92
C GLN A 24 -7.72 10.03 3.49
N ALA A 25 -7.95 9.78 2.20
CA ALA A 25 -8.03 8.41 1.68
C ALA A 25 -6.72 7.62 1.89
N ILE A 26 -5.56 8.27 1.77
CA ILE A 26 -4.26 7.62 2.00
C ILE A 26 -4.06 7.33 3.49
N THR A 27 -4.36 8.29 4.37
CA THR A 27 -4.28 8.08 5.83
C THR A 27 -5.19 6.93 6.26
N ASP A 28 -6.45 6.92 5.81
CA ASP A 28 -7.40 5.85 6.12
C ASP A 28 -6.95 4.49 5.57
N ALA A 29 -6.33 4.46 4.38
CA ALA A 29 -5.77 3.24 3.83
C ALA A 29 -4.59 2.72 4.67
N TRP A 30 -3.70 3.60 5.11
CA TRP A 30 -2.57 3.23 5.96
C TRP A 30 -3.01 2.67 7.31
N ASP A 31 -3.99 3.31 7.96
CA ASP A 31 -4.52 2.86 9.25
C ASP A 31 -5.19 1.48 9.12
N ARG A 32 -5.97 1.26 8.04
CA ARG A 32 -6.57 -0.05 7.75
C ARG A 32 -5.51 -1.12 7.49
N TYR A 33 -4.45 -0.77 6.77
CA TYR A 33 -3.32 -1.65 6.47
C TYR A 33 -2.60 -2.10 7.76
N GLU A 34 -2.22 -1.17 8.63
CA GLU A 34 -1.56 -1.50 9.91
C GLU A 34 -2.50 -2.29 10.84
N ALA A 35 -3.76 -1.87 10.97
CA ALA A 35 -4.73 -2.57 11.79
C ALA A 35 -4.94 -4.03 11.34
N ARG A 36 -5.02 -4.26 10.02
CA ARG A 36 -5.18 -5.62 9.49
C ARG A 36 -3.92 -6.46 9.69
N TRP A 37 -2.72 -5.90 9.52
CA TRP A 37 -1.48 -6.59 9.85
C TRP A 37 -1.40 -6.99 11.33
N ASN A 38 -1.82 -6.10 12.24
CA ASN A 38 -1.83 -6.38 13.67
C ASN A 38 -2.81 -7.52 14.01
N LYS A 39 -4.02 -7.51 13.42
CA LYS A 39 -4.99 -8.60 13.56
C LYS A 39 -4.43 -9.94 13.06
N ILE A 40 -3.82 -9.96 11.86
CA ILE A 40 -3.21 -11.17 11.29
C ILE A 40 -2.13 -11.75 12.22
N LYS A 41 -1.27 -10.89 12.78
CA LYS A 41 -0.17 -11.29 13.67
C LYS A 41 -0.63 -11.75 15.05
N SER A 42 -1.74 -11.23 15.55
CA SER A 42 -2.24 -11.59 16.89
C SER A 42 -2.61 -13.06 17.01
N LEU A 43 -2.87 -13.78 15.90
CA LEU A 43 -3.34 -15.18 15.88
C LEU A 43 -4.61 -15.44 16.71
N GLU A 44 -5.21 -14.41 17.33
CA GLU A 44 -6.41 -14.49 18.17
C GLU A 44 -7.69 -14.73 17.35
N VAL A 45 -7.60 -14.66 16.02
CA VAL A 45 -8.74 -14.84 15.13
C VAL A 45 -8.44 -15.97 14.16
N ASP A 46 -9.27 -17.01 14.24
CA ASP A 46 -9.34 -18.14 13.30
C ASP A 46 -9.99 -17.72 11.96
N ASP A 47 -9.65 -16.52 11.50
CA ASP A 47 -10.14 -15.95 10.25
C ASP A 47 -9.40 -16.63 9.10
N THR A 48 -10.16 -17.34 8.27
CA THR A 48 -9.70 -17.74 6.94
C THR A 48 -9.43 -16.49 6.12
N LEU A 49 -8.22 -16.37 5.59
CA LEU A 49 -7.83 -15.23 4.77
C LEU A 49 -8.29 -15.45 3.34
N THR A 50 -8.92 -14.43 2.76
CA THR A 50 -9.20 -14.34 1.33
C THR A 50 -8.31 -13.31 0.67
N PHE A 51 -8.24 -13.31 -0.66
CA PHE A 51 -7.46 -12.35 -1.45
C PHE A 51 -7.78 -10.90 -1.04
N CYS A 52 -9.06 -10.55 -0.96
CA CYS A 52 -9.52 -9.21 -0.57
C CYS A 52 -9.22 -8.85 0.90
N SER A 53 -8.95 -9.85 1.74
CA SER A 53 -8.68 -9.66 3.17
C SER A 53 -7.19 -9.47 3.48
N ILE A 54 -6.31 -9.79 2.52
CA ILE A 54 -4.88 -9.53 2.63
C ILE A 54 -4.67 -8.01 2.61
N PRO A 55 -3.87 -7.46 3.53
CA PRO A 55 -3.61 -6.02 3.60
C PRO A 55 -2.60 -5.61 2.52
N TRP A 56 -3.00 -5.63 1.25
CA TRP A 56 -2.16 -5.18 0.13
C TRP A 56 -1.70 -3.73 0.35
N PRO A 57 -0.46 -3.37 -0.04
CA PRO A 57 0.08 -2.02 0.17
C PRO A 57 -0.47 -1.06 -0.89
N LEU A 58 -1.79 -0.85 -0.87
CA LEU A 58 -2.57 -0.10 -1.83
C LEU A 58 -3.57 0.81 -1.09
N THR A 59 -4.03 1.87 -1.73
CA THR A 59 -5.06 2.76 -1.16
C THR A 59 -6.49 2.22 -1.27
N TYR A 60 -6.64 1.10 -1.97
CA TYR A 60 -7.91 0.41 -2.23
C TYR A 60 -7.72 -1.10 -2.02
N VAL A 61 -8.83 -1.83 -1.93
CA VAL A 61 -8.82 -3.29 -1.86
C VAL A 61 -8.85 -3.84 -3.29
N PRO A 62 -7.77 -4.49 -3.77
CA PRO A 62 -7.75 -5.11 -5.09
C PRO A 62 -8.71 -6.32 -5.11
N LYS A 63 -9.31 -6.58 -6.27
CA LYS A 63 -10.20 -7.73 -6.49
C LYS A 63 -9.50 -8.87 -7.21
N SER A 64 -8.41 -8.57 -7.93
CA SER A 64 -7.56 -9.55 -8.59
C SER A 64 -6.11 -9.08 -8.63
N ILE A 65 -5.24 -9.93 -9.17
CA ILE A 65 -3.80 -9.69 -9.26
C ILE A 65 -3.51 -8.52 -10.21
N GLU A 66 -4.32 -8.37 -11.27
CA GLU A 66 -4.21 -7.31 -12.25
C GLU A 66 -4.44 -5.93 -11.64
N ASP A 67 -5.14 -5.84 -10.50
CA ASP A 67 -5.30 -4.58 -9.78
C ASP A 67 -4.01 -4.17 -9.03
N ILE A 68 -3.06 -5.09 -8.81
CA ILE A 68 -1.84 -4.83 -8.04
C ILE A 68 -0.74 -4.25 -8.93
N HIS A 69 -0.64 -2.92 -8.94
CA HIS A 69 0.32 -2.22 -9.79
C HIS A 69 1.52 -1.65 -9.02
N PRO A 70 2.75 -1.76 -9.55
CA PRO A 70 3.95 -1.21 -8.91
C PRO A 70 3.87 0.29 -8.55
N HIS A 71 3.28 1.10 -9.43
CA HIS A 71 3.12 2.54 -9.17
C HIS A 71 2.15 2.83 -8.01
N ALA A 72 1.11 2.01 -7.85
CA ALA A 72 0.17 2.14 -6.74
C ALA A 72 0.80 1.73 -5.41
N ILE A 73 1.65 0.69 -5.42
CA ILE A 73 2.46 0.29 -4.27
C ILE A 73 3.43 1.39 -3.86
N ALA A 74 4.17 1.96 -4.82
CA ALA A 74 5.11 3.05 -4.56
C ALA A 74 4.38 4.31 -4.03
N PHE A 75 3.23 4.66 -4.62
CA PHE A 75 2.39 5.76 -4.17
C PHE A 75 1.93 5.59 -2.72
N PHE A 76 1.45 4.38 -2.38
CA PHE A 76 1.05 4.04 -1.03
C PHE A 76 2.25 4.14 -0.08
N LEU A 77 3.35 3.44 -0.36
CA LEU A 77 4.49 3.32 0.55
C LEU A 77 5.23 4.64 0.81
N PHE A 78 5.36 5.48 -0.22
CA PHE A 78 6.10 6.75 -0.14
C PHE A 78 5.22 7.96 0.16
N SER A 79 3.96 7.76 0.52
CA SER A 79 3.12 8.87 0.92
C SER A 79 3.72 9.58 2.15
N PRO A 80 3.83 10.92 2.13
CA PRO A 80 4.33 11.69 3.27
C PRO A 80 3.32 11.74 4.43
N LEU A 81 2.15 11.12 4.29
CA LEU A 81 1.03 11.20 5.25
C LEU A 81 1.08 10.13 6.34
N HIS A 82 2.03 9.20 6.29
CA HIS A 82 2.29 8.20 7.31
C HIS A 82 3.80 8.00 7.46
N SER A 83 4.24 7.29 8.52
CA SER A 83 5.65 6.89 8.75
C SER A 83 6.66 8.04 8.55
N GLN A 84 6.32 9.26 8.96
CA GLN A 84 7.08 10.49 8.67
C GLN A 84 8.50 10.48 9.25
N ASP A 85 8.71 9.64 10.27
CA ASP A 85 9.98 9.36 10.93
C ASP A 85 10.89 8.41 10.14
N GLN A 86 10.40 7.80 9.05
CA GLN A 86 11.12 6.79 8.28
C GLN A 86 11.51 7.31 6.89
N SER A 87 12.78 7.11 6.53
CA SER A 87 13.26 7.28 5.16
C SER A 87 12.58 6.31 4.20
N LYS A 88 12.56 6.64 2.91
CA LYS A 88 12.05 5.75 1.85
C LYS A 88 12.67 4.35 1.93
N LYS A 89 13.99 4.28 2.16
CA LYS A 89 14.73 3.03 2.30
C LYS A 89 14.26 2.20 3.51
N GLU A 90 13.99 2.83 4.65
CA GLU A 90 13.48 2.15 5.85
C GLU A 90 12.05 1.64 5.65
N ARG A 91 11.21 2.41 4.95
CA ARG A 91 9.85 1.98 4.59
C ARG A 91 9.87 0.76 3.69
N ILE A 92 10.72 0.75 2.65
CA ILE A 92 10.88 -0.42 1.76
C ILE A 92 11.36 -1.64 2.53
N ARG A 93 12.40 -1.49 3.37
CA ARG A 93 12.90 -2.61 4.18
C ARG A 93 11.83 -3.15 5.12
N THR A 94 11.10 -2.27 5.81
CA THR A 94 9.99 -2.67 6.70
C THR A 94 8.90 -3.43 5.93
N ALA A 95 8.57 -2.98 4.72
CA ALA A 95 7.63 -3.69 3.85
C ALA A 95 8.18 -5.05 3.41
N LEU A 96 9.43 -5.14 2.93
CA LEU A 96 10.07 -6.40 2.57
C LEU A 96 10.09 -7.39 3.74
N LEU A 97 10.30 -6.91 4.98
CA LEU A 97 10.23 -7.79 6.13
C LEU A 97 8.85 -8.46 6.25
N ARG A 98 7.75 -7.78 5.89
CA ARG A 98 6.38 -8.34 5.95
C ARG A 98 6.05 -9.21 4.76
N TRP A 99 6.50 -8.82 3.57
CA TRP A 99 6.10 -9.44 2.30
C TRP A 99 7.07 -10.53 1.80
N HIS A 100 8.22 -10.73 2.47
CA HIS A 100 9.17 -11.75 2.06
C HIS A 100 8.55 -13.16 2.06
N PRO A 101 8.76 -13.97 1.00
CA PRO A 101 8.16 -15.30 0.85
C PRO A 101 8.35 -16.22 2.07
N ASP A 102 9.54 -16.21 2.68
CA ASP A 102 9.84 -17.01 3.88
C ASP A 102 8.88 -16.74 5.06
N ARG A 103 8.53 -15.46 5.29
CA ARG A 103 7.59 -15.10 6.36
C ARG A 103 6.15 -15.20 5.91
N PHE A 104 5.88 -14.86 4.66
CA PHE A 104 4.52 -14.89 4.13
C PHE A 104 4.02 -16.32 3.88
N GLY A 105 4.90 -17.31 3.68
CA GLY A 105 4.52 -18.71 3.49
C GLY A 105 3.64 -19.26 4.61
N ARG A 106 3.95 -18.91 5.88
CA ARG A 106 3.12 -19.30 7.03
C ARG A 106 1.73 -18.65 7.02
N LEU A 107 1.58 -17.52 6.33
CA LEU A 107 0.32 -16.83 6.17
C LEU A 107 -0.52 -17.46 5.05
N LEU A 108 0.12 -17.95 3.98
CA LEU A 108 -0.56 -18.69 2.88
C LEU A 108 -1.30 -19.92 3.41
N ASP A 109 -0.78 -20.56 4.46
CA ASP A 109 -1.47 -21.70 5.11
C ASP A 109 -2.82 -21.33 5.71
N ARG A 110 -3.07 -20.05 5.99
CA ARG A 110 -4.34 -19.52 6.50
C ARG A 110 -5.25 -18.97 5.39
N VAL A 111 -4.76 -18.94 4.14
CA VAL A 111 -5.54 -18.48 2.99
C VAL A 111 -6.47 -19.61 2.52
N GLN A 112 -7.70 -19.25 2.19
CA GLN A 112 -8.68 -20.15 1.57
C GLN A 112 -8.06 -20.77 0.31
N ALA A 113 -8.28 -22.07 0.12
CA ALA A 113 -7.66 -22.82 -0.98
C ALA A 113 -7.86 -22.15 -2.35
N ASP A 114 -9.06 -21.65 -2.64
CA ASP A 114 -9.40 -21.02 -3.93
C ASP A 114 -8.63 -19.71 -4.19
N ASP A 115 -8.18 -19.03 -3.14
CA ASP A 115 -7.46 -17.75 -3.23
C ASP A 115 -5.94 -17.91 -3.09
N ARG A 116 -5.43 -19.11 -2.77
CA ARG A 116 -4.00 -19.32 -2.46
C ARG A 116 -3.09 -18.91 -3.60
N ASP A 117 -3.37 -19.41 -4.80
CA ASP A 117 -2.55 -19.15 -5.99
C ASP A 117 -2.53 -17.65 -6.30
N ALA A 118 -3.70 -17.00 -6.23
CA ALA A 118 -3.81 -15.57 -6.49
C ALA A 118 -3.08 -14.73 -5.43
N VAL A 119 -3.14 -15.12 -4.15
CA VAL A 119 -2.41 -14.44 -3.08
C VAL A 119 -0.90 -14.66 -3.24
N GLU A 120 -0.45 -15.87 -3.54
CA GLU A 120 0.97 -16.16 -3.75
C GLU A 120 1.55 -15.34 -4.91
N GLU A 121 0.84 -15.28 -6.04
CA GLU A 121 1.22 -14.47 -7.19
C GLU A 121 1.26 -12.97 -6.84
N GLY A 122 0.22 -12.46 -6.16
CA GLY A 122 0.17 -11.07 -5.71
C GLY A 122 1.32 -10.71 -4.76
N VAL A 123 1.69 -11.62 -3.85
CA VAL A 123 2.86 -11.46 -2.97
C VAL A 123 4.15 -11.39 -3.78
N GLY A 124 4.25 -12.19 -4.84
CA GLY A 124 5.36 -12.14 -5.80
C GLY A 124 5.47 -10.77 -6.48
N VAL A 125 4.34 -10.20 -6.92
CA VAL A 125 4.29 -8.85 -7.53
C VAL A 125 4.75 -7.79 -6.53
N VAL A 126 4.22 -7.81 -5.30
CA VAL A 126 4.60 -6.85 -4.25
C VAL A 126 6.10 -6.97 -3.91
N THR A 127 6.59 -8.20 -3.70
CA THR A 127 7.99 -8.44 -3.33
C THR A 127 8.95 -7.96 -4.42
N ARG A 128 8.64 -8.25 -5.70
CA ARG A 128 9.44 -7.78 -6.83
C ARG A 128 9.47 -6.26 -6.89
N CYS A 129 8.31 -5.61 -6.80
CA CYS A 129 8.22 -4.16 -6.78
C CYS A 129 9.05 -3.54 -5.65
N LEU A 130 8.97 -4.10 -4.43
CA LEU A 130 9.75 -3.61 -3.30
C LEU A 130 11.26 -3.77 -3.50
N ASN A 131 11.71 -4.88 -4.11
CA ASN A 131 13.13 -5.08 -4.44
C ASN A 131 13.61 -4.11 -5.53
N ASP A 132 12.79 -3.84 -6.54
CA ASP A 132 13.10 -2.87 -7.59
C ASP A 132 13.23 -1.47 -6.99
N LEU A 133 12.26 -1.06 -6.15
CA LEU A 133 12.31 0.21 -5.41
C LEU A 133 13.56 0.31 -4.51
N LEU A 134 13.93 -0.79 -3.84
CA LEU A 134 15.12 -0.82 -3.00
C LEU A 134 16.39 -0.66 -3.82
N THR A 135 16.46 -1.28 -5.00
CA THR A 135 17.60 -1.17 -5.92
C THR A 135 17.73 0.27 -6.41
N THR A 136 16.63 0.90 -6.84
CA THR A 136 16.62 2.31 -7.27
C THR A 136 17.08 3.24 -6.15
N GLU A 137 16.65 3.04 -4.91
CA GLU A 137 17.09 3.85 -3.76
C GLU A 137 18.53 3.52 -3.29
N GLN A 138 19.12 2.42 -3.75
CA GLN A 138 20.51 2.02 -3.45
C GLN A 138 21.51 2.46 -4.53
N SER A 139 21.03 2.74 -5.74
CA SER A 139 21.82 3.35 -6.81
C SER A 139 21.59 4.86 -6.79
N PRO A 140 22.32 5.64 -5.97
CA PRO A 140 22.42 7.07 -6.25
C PRO A 140 23.05 7.16 -7.63
N GLU A 141 22.38 7.85 -8.55
CA GLU A 141 22.97 8.22 -9.84
C GLU A 141 24.37 8.81 -9.59
N LEU A 142 25.35 8.31 -10.35
CA LEU A 142 26.76 8.71 -10.32
C LEU A 142 26.94 10.23 -10.53
#